data_AF-A0A367EXR6-F1
#
_entry.id   AF-A0A367EXR6-F1
#
_cell.length_a   1.000
_cell.length_b   1.000
_cell.length_c   1.000
_cell.angle_alpha   90.00
_cell.angle_beta   90.00
_cell.angle_gamma   90.00
#
_symmetry.space_group_name_H-M   'P 1'
#
loop_
_entity.id
_entity.type
_entity.pdbx_description
1 polymer ?
#
loop_
_entity_poly.entity_id
_entity_poly.type
_entity_poly.pdbx_seq_one_letter_code
_entity_poly.pdbx_strand_id
1 'polypeptide(L)'
;MRKRRKIGFTGAATLLATLLLVVLLPGQASAHGAMMIPGSRTYLCWKDGLTQSGSIQPNNPACAAAVAQSGPNSLYNWFAVLRSDGGGRMSGFIPDGKLCSGGAVVYDFSGFDLARNDWPVTHLTAGRNIQFRYNKWAAHPGSWRTYITKDSWSPTRPLAWSDLESTPFYTAQDPPSVGSPGSADSYYYWNATLPSGKSGRHIIYSVWQRSDSQETFYNCSDVVFDGGNGEVTGVGPGGGGPSPTPTPTPTPTPTVTPTPTPTPTSGPGGCSATFKATSTWSGGYQAEVTVKNNGTSALNGWTTAWTLPSGTTINSLWNGVHTVSGSGITVKNADYNRTIAGGGTTTFGYVASGTPGTPTLTCTSP
;
A
#
# COMPACT_ATOMS: atom_id res chain seq x y z
N MET A 1 26.06 -96.83 2.96
CA MET A 1 26.90 -95.69 3.40
C MET A 1 26.24 -94.39 2.96
N ARG A 2 26.14 -93.40 3.88
CA ARG A 2 26.16 -91.92 3.73
C ARG A 2 25.87 -91.33 2.32
N LYS A 3 25.15 -90.23 2.10
CA LYS A 3 24.51 -89.19 2.94
C LYS A 3 23.87 -88.20 1.94
N ARG A 4 22.78 -87.55 2.38
CA ARG A 4 22.39 -86.16 2.10
C ARG A 4 21.70 -85.81 0.77
N ARG A 5 20.38 -85.63 0.92
CA ARG A 5 19.53 -84.57 0.33
C ARG A 5 20.32 -83.28 0.00
N LYS A 6 20.11 -82.74 -1.19
CA LYS A 6 20.09 -81.30 -1.44
C LYS A 6 18.87 -80.97 -2.32
N ILE A 7 17.87 -80.42 -1.68
CA ILE A 7 16.77 -79.68 -2.30
C ILE A 7 17.38 -78.34 -2.72
N GLY A 8 17.46 -78.09 -4.03
CA GLY A 8 17.85 -76.81 -4.59
C GLY A 8 16.60 -76.08 -5.08
N PHE A 9 16.02 -75.24 -4.22
CA PHE A 9 15.08 -74.20 -4.63
C PHE A 9 15.85 -73.20 -5.52
N THR A 10 15.64 -73.22 -6.84
CA THR A 10 15.91 -72.05 -7.67
C THR A 10 14.65 -71.21 -7.69
N GLY A 11 14.65 -70.18 -6.86
CA GLY A 11 13.57 -69.23 -6.71
C GLY A 11 13.25 -68.52 -8.03
N ALA A 12 11.97 -68.47 -8.36
CA ALA A 12 11.46 -67.48 -9.30
C ALA A 12 11.66 -66.09 -8.68
N ALA A 13 12.65 -65.35 -9.18
CA ALA A 13 12.78 -63.94 -8.89
C ALA A 13 11.67 -63.20 -9.65
N THR A 14 10.49 -63.08 -9.05
CA THR A 14 9.49 -62.09 -9.45
C THR A 14 10.06 -60.70 -9.18
N LEU A 15 10.60 -60.08 -10.23
CA LEU A 15 10.85 -58.65 -10.27
C LEU A 15 9.49 -57.92 -10.16
N LEU A 16 9.05 -57.61 -8.94
CA LEU A 16 8.07 -56.55 -8.74
C LEU A 16 8.77 -55.23 -9.05
N ALA A 17 8.64 -54.76 -10.29
CA ALA A 17 8.84 -53.37 -10.61
C ALA A 17 7.69 -52.58 -9.96
N THR A 18 7.86 -52.17 -8.70
CA THR A 18 6.99 -51.15 -8.10
C THR A 18 7.28 -49.83 -8.80
N LEU A 19 6.55 -49.56 -9.88
CA LEU A 19 6.43 -48.22 -10.45
C LEU A 19 5.74 -47.36 -9.39
N LEU A 20 6.51 -46.66 -8.57
CA LEU A 20 5.98 -45.64 -7.68
C LEU A 20 5.59 -44.46 -8.57
N LEU A 21 4.38 -44.50 -9.11
CA LEU A 21 3.79 -43.37 -9.82
C LEU A 21 3.49 -42.30 -8.76
N VAL A 22 4.45 -41.41 -8.51
CA VAL A 22 4.20 -40.18 -7.76
C VAL A 22 3.27 -39.34 -8.63
N VAL A 23 1.97 -39.50 -8.41
CA VAL A 23 0.99 -38.55 -8.94
C VAL A 23 1.22 -37.27 -8.15
N LEU A 24 2.06 -36.39 -8.69
CA LEU A 24 2.05 -34.98 -8.33
C LEU A 24 0.69 -34.46 -8.76
N LEU A 25 -0.31 -34.58 -7.87
CA LEU A 25 -1.53 -33.79 -8.00
C LEU A 25 -1.04 -32.34 -8.03
N PRO A 26 -1.28 -31.57 -9.10
CA PRO A 26 -0.96 -30.16 -9.08
C PRO A 26 -1.75 -29.56 -7.91
N GLY A 27 -1.06 -29.19 -6.84
CA GLY A 27 -1.65 -28.36 -5.82
C GLY A 27 -2.22 -27.13 -6.52
N GLN A 28 -3.44 -26.72 -6.17
CA GLN A 28 -3.97 -25.46 -6.67
C GLN A 28 -2.95 -24.38 -6.28
N ALA A 29 -2.27 -23.81 -7.29
CA ALA A 29 -1.38 -22.68 -7.08
C ALA A 29 -2.26 -21.50 -6.69
N SER A 30 -2.28 -21.22 -5.38
CA SER A 30 -3.05 -20.14 -4.80
C SER A 30 -2.36 -18.82 -5.14
N ALA A 31 -3.05 -17.97 -5.89
CA ALA A 31 -2.59 -16.61 -6.07
C ALA A 31 -2.80 -15.81 -4.78
N HIS A 32 -2.06 -14.73 -4.61
CA HIS A 32 -2.13 -13.90 -3.41
C HIS A 32 -1.65 -12.49 -3.73
N GLY A 33 -2.43 -11.51 -3.28
CA GLY A 33 -2.07 -10.10 -3.37
C GLY A 33 -3.20 -9.21 -2.87
N ALA A 34 -2.86 -7.99 -2.51
CA ALA A 34 -3.84 -6.95 -2.22
C ALA A 34 -3.34 -5.56 -2.64
N MET A 35 -4.27 -4.62 -2.78
CA MET A 35 -3.96 -3.21 -3.05
C MET A 35 -3.01 -2.64 -1.98
N MET A 36 -1.91 -2.04 -2.44
CA MET A 36 -0.92 -1.33 -1.63
C MET A 36 -1.04 0.19 -1.80
N ILE A 37 -1.37 0.66 -3.00
CA ILE A 37 -1.60 2.09 -3.30
C ILE A 37 -2.81 2.21 -4.24
N PRO A 38 -3.88 2.91 -3.83
CA PRO A 38 -4.23 3.20 -2.43
C PRO A 38 -4.39 1.90 -1.63
N GLY A 39 -3.88 1.86 -0.39
CA GLY A 39 -3.79 0.64 0.40
C GLY A 39 -5.16 0.06 0.76
N SER A 40 -5.31 -1.26 0.64
CA SER A 40 -6.52 -1.97 1.08
C SER A 40 -6.66 -1.98 2.60
N ARG A 41 -7.87 -2.18 3.11
CA ARG A 41 -8.13 -2.35 4.56
C ARG A 41 -7.23 -3.41 5.17
N THR A 42 -7.15 -4.60 4.57
CA THR A 42 -6.31 -5.70 5.08
C THR A 42 -4.83 -5.33 5.08
N TYR A 43 -4.31 -4.72 4.00
CA TYR A 43 -2.92 -4.29 3.92
C TYR A 43 -2.58 -3.20 4.94
N LEU A 44 -3.40 -2.15 5.04
CA LEU A 44 -3.14 -1.05 5.97
C LEU A 44 -3.30 -1.48 7.43
N CYS A 45 -4.27 -2.34 7.74
CA CYS A 45 -4.40 -2.91 9.08
C CYS A 45 -3.26 -3.88 9.43
N TRP A 46 -2.72 -4.62 8.45
CA TRP A 46 -1.50 -5.39 8.65
C TRP A 46 -0.30 -4.49 8.93
N LYS A 47 -0.13 -3.41 8.16
CA LYS A 47 0.92 -2.39 8.40
C LYS A 47 0.77 -1.71 9.77
N ASP A 48 -0.46 -1.49 10.21
CA ASP A 48 -0.79 -0.88 11.50
C ASP A 48 -0.52 -1.81 12.68
N GLY A 49 -0.86 -3.09 12.54
CA GLY A 49 -0.83 -4.05 13.63
C GLY A 49 0.40 -4.96 13.70
N LEU A 50 1.20 -5.07 12.65
CA LEU A 50 2.37 -5.96 12.68
C LEU A 50 3.46 -5.39 13.60
N THR A 51 3.67 -6.08 14.72
CA THR A 51 4.75 -5.77 15.67
C THR A 51 6.10 -6.35 15.22
N GLN A 52 7.18 -5.88 15.83
CA GLN A 52 8.53 -6.41 15.56
C GLN A 52 8.68 -7.90 15.91
N SER A 53 7.90 -8.42 16.86
CA SER A 53 7.87 -9.85 17.21
C SER A 53 7.02 -10.69 16.26
N GLY A 54 6.39 -10.08 15.24
CA GLY A 54 5.51 -10.74 14.29
C GLY A 54 4.09 -10.97 14.83
N SER A 55 3.74 -10.46 16.02
CA SER A 55 2.37 -10.50 16.53
C SER A 55 1.51 -9.41 15.88
N ILE A 56 0.20 -9.65 15.74
CA ILE A 56 -0.78 -8.67 15.27
C ILE A 56 -1.40 -7.95 16.47
N GLN A 57 -1.10 -6.66 16.62
CA GLN A 57 -1.61 -5.75 17.65
C GLN A 57 -1.98 -4.40 17.00
N PRO A 58 -3.17 -4.27 16.38
CA PRO A 58 -3.57 -3.05 15.71
C PRO A 58 -3.64 -1.85 16.67
N ASN A 59 -3.14 -0.70 16.22
CA ASN A 59 -3.29 0.58 16.91
C ASN A 59 -4.60 1.27 16.50
N ASN A 60 -5.01 1.11 15.24
CA ASN A 60 -6.23 1.69 14.70
C ASN A 60 -7.48 0.99 15.26
N PRO A 61 -8.50 1.73 15.76
CA PRO A 61 -9.69 1.11 16.35
C PRO A 61 -10.53 0.28 15.38
N ALA A 62 -10.61 0.66 14.10
CA ALA A 62 -11.30 -0.13 13.08
C ALA A 62 -10.56 -1.43 12.78
N CYS A 63 -9.23 -1.37 12.66
CA CYS A 63 -8.39 -2.55 12.49
C CYS A 63 -8.46 -3.49 13.71
N ALA A 64 -8.46 -2.93 14.92
CA ALA A 64 -8.65 -3.70 16.16
C ALA A 64 -10.02 -4.38 16.20
N ALA A 65 -11.09 -3.69 15.80
CA ALA A 65 -12.43 -4.27 15.69
C ALA A 65 -12.50 -5.39 14.62
N ALA A 66 -11.82 -5.20 13.49
CA ALA A 66 -11.73 -6.20 12.43
C ALA A 66 -11.05 -7.47 12.92
N VAL A 67 -9.92 -7.33 13.62
CA VAL A 67 -9.18 -8.45 14.22
C VAL A 67 -9.97 -9.11 15.35
N ALA A 68 -10.72 -8.35 16.14
CA ALA A 68 -11.58 -8.91 17.18
C ALA A 68 -12.69 -9.80 16.59
N GLN A 69 -13.20 -9.46 15.40
CA GLN A 69 -14.23 -10.24 14.71
C GLN A 69 -13.64 -11.42 13.91
N SER A 70 -12.61 -11.19 13.11
CA SER A 70 -12.06 -12.17 12.15
C SER A 70 -10.83 -12.95 12.65
N GLY A 71 -10.31 -12.59 13.83
CA GLY A 71 -9.06 -13.12 14.36
C GLY A 71 -7.80 -12.56 13.66
N PRO A 72 -6.62 -12.69 14.29
CA PRO A 72 -5.36 -12.16 13.76
C PRO A 72 -4.88 -12.89 12.49
N ASN A 73 -5.36 -14.13 12.27
CA ASN A 73 -5.00 -14.91 11.08
C ASN A 73 -5.44 -14.23 9.77
N SER A 74 -6.48 -13.41 9.82
CA SER A 74 -6.88 -12.57 8.68
C SER A 74 -5.75 -11.62 8.24
N LEU A 75 -5.01 -11.03 9.18
CA LEU A 75 -3.91 -10.12 8.87
C LEU A 75 -2.58 -10.83 8.61
N TYR A 76 -2.38 -12.07 9.06
CA TYR A 76 -1.27 -12.90 8.56
C TYR A 76 -1.45 -13.27 7.08
N ASN A 77 -2.70 -13.27 6.61
CA ASN A 77 -3.09 -13.59 5.23
C ASN A 77 -3.73 -12.38 4.55
N TRP A 78 -3.26 -11.16 4.84
CA TRP A 78 -3.85 -9.90 4.34
C TRP A 78 -4.01 -9.83 2.81
N PHE A 79 -3.20 -10.62 2.10
CA PHE A 79 -3.17 -10.78 0.64
C PHE A 79 -4.11 -11.88 0.10
N ALA A 80 -4.96 -12.50 0.93
CA ALA A 80 -5.74 -13.70 0.59
C ALA A 80 -7.26 -13.48 0.56
N VAL A 81 -7.73 -12.25 0.33
CA VAL A 81 -9.17 -11.96 0.19
C VAL A 81 -9.65 -12.44 -1.18
N LEU A 82 -9.96 -13.73 -1.26
CA LEU A 82 -10.18 -14.43 -2.53
C LEU A 82 -11.41 -15.33 -2.54
N ARG A 83 -11.87 -15.61 -3.76
CA ARG A 83 -12.82 -16.67 -4.11
C ARG A 83 -12.22 -17.52 -5.22
N SER A 84 -11.94 -18.79 -4.93
CA SER A 84 -11.45 -19.74 -5.94
C SER A 84 -12.46 -19.98 -7.06
N ASP A 85 -13.75 -19.74 -6.78
CA ASP A 85 -14.86 -19.80 -7.73
C ASP A 85 -15.26 -18.41 -8.26
N GLY A 86 -14.47 -17.36 -8.07
CA GLY A 86 -14.91 -15.98 -8.37
C GLY A 86 -15.30 -15.74 -9.83
N GLY A 87 -14.45 -16.14 -10.78
CA GLY A 87 -14.63 -15.94 -12.22
C GLY A 87 -14.84 -14.48 -12.62
N GLY A 88 -14.30 -13.54 -11.85
CA GLY A 88 -14.56 -12.10 -12.02
C GLY A 88 -15.97 -11.64 -11.61
N ARG A 89 -16.81 -12.53 -11.05
CA ARG A 89 -18.17 -12.18 -10.62
C ARG A 89 -18.14 -11.24 -9.42
N MET A 90 -19.15 -10.37 -9.34
CA MET A 90 -19.24 -9.28 -8.37
C MET A 90 -20.66 -9.24 -7.80
N SER A 91 -21.49 -8.31 -8.27
CA SER A 91 -22.91 -8.23 -7.92
C SER A 91 -23.66 -9.51 -8.29
N GLY A 92 -24.59 -9.93 -7.42
CA GLY A 92 -25.33 -11.18 -7.52
C GLY A 92 -24.53 -12.43 -7.12
N PHE A 93 -23.24 -12.30 -6.82
CA PHE A 93 -22.37 -13.39 -6.36
C PHE A 93 -21.86 -13.17 -4.93
N ILE A 94 -21.22 -12.04 -4.68
CA ILE A 94 -20.89 -11.60 -3.32
C ILE A 94 -22.11 -10.83 -2.79
N PRO A 95 -22.67 -11.17 -1.61
CA PRO A 95 -23.79 -10.42 -1.05
C PRO A 95 -23.43 -8.97 -0.71
N ASP A 96 -24.43 -8.08 -0.70
CA ASP A 96 -24.27 -6.74 -0.13
C ASP A 96 -23.78 -6.81 1.33
N GLY A 97 -22.96 -5.84 1.72
CA GLY A 97 -22.29 -5.83 3.01
C GLY A 97 -21.17 -6.86 3.16
N LYS A 98 -20.79 -7.59 2.10
CA LYS A 98 -19.67 -8.56 2.11
C LYS A 98 -18.58 -8.26 1.08
N LEU A 99 -18.59 -7.05 0.54
CA LEU A 99 -17.72 -6.68 -0.57
C LEU A 99 -16.25 -6.68 -0.14
N CYS A 100 -15.93 -6.19 1.05
CA CYS A 100 -14.56 -6.02 1.54
C CYS A 100 -13.95 -7.32 2.08
N SER A 101 -14.77 -8.27 2.55
CA SER A 101 -14.34 -9.65 2.78
C SER A 101 -14.28 -10.49 1.49
N GLY A 102 -14.80 -9.97 0.38
CA GLY A 102 -14.91 -10.70 -0.89
C GLY A 102 -15.80 -11.95 -0.80
N GLY A 103 -16.59 -12.08 0.27
CA GLY A 103 -17.28 -13.33 0.61
C GLY A 103 -16.33 -14.53 0.75
N ALA A 104 -15.07 -14.30 1.10
CA ALA A 104 -14.02 -15.31 1.19
C ALA A 104 -14.40 -16.44 2.16
N VAL A 105 -13.95 -17.65 1.82
CA VAL A 105 -14.30 -18.88 2.55
C VAL A 105 -13.09 -19.59 3.16
N VAL A 106 -11.87 -19.23 2.74
CA VAL A 106 -10.62 -19.85 3.22
C VAL A 106 -10.20 -19.25 4.57
N TYR A 107 -10.25 -17.93 4.68
CA TYR A 107 -10.03 -17.18 5.91
C TYR A 107 -11.24 -16.29 6.18
N ASP A 108 -11.50 -16.02 7.46
CA ASP A 108 -12.50 -15.05 7.86
C ASP A 108 -11.95 -13.64 7.63
N PHE A 109 -12.64 -12.85 6.80
CA PHE A 109 -12.40 -11.43 6.60
C PHE A 109 -13.65 -10.58 6.90
N SER A 110 -14.66 -11.14 7.56
CA SER A 110 -15.94 -10.48 7.83
C SER A 110 -15.80 -9.20 8.67
N GLY A 111 -14.78 -9.10 9.53
CA GLY A 111 -14.45 -7.89 10.26
C GLY A 111 -14.04 -6.71 9.36
N PHE A 112 -13.57 -6.98 8.15
CA PHE A 112 -13.23 -5.95 7.17
C PHE A 112 -14.46 -5.38 6.44
N ASP A 113 -15.64 -5.96 6.64
CA ASP A 113 -16.91 -5.41 6.16
C ASP A 113 -17.55 -4.39 7.13
N LEU A 114 -16.99 -4.23 8.33
CA LEU A 114 -17.53 -3.32 9.34
C LEU A 114 -17.70 -1.89 8.79
N ALA A 115 -18.91 -1.36 8.96
CA ALA A 115 -19.27 0.00 8.57
C ALA A 115 -18.75 1.01 9.60
N ARG A 116 -17.56 1.55 9.34
CA ARG A 116 -16.88 2.50 10.22
C ARG A 116 -16.25 3.63 9.44
N ASN A 117 -16.10 4.79 10.08
CA ASN A 117 -15.52 5.99 9.49
C ASN A 117 -14.08 6.28 10.00
N ASP A 118 -13.50 5.36 10.75
CA ASP A 118 -12.16 5.46 11.35
C ASP A 118 -11.17 4.39 10.83
N TRP A 119 -11.50 3.73 9.72
CA TRP A 119 -10.53 2.95 8.95
C TRP A 119 -9.34 3.82 8.54
N PRO A 120 -8.12 3.23 8.43
CA PRO A 120 -7.01 3.90 7.78
C PRO A 120 -7.40 4.36 6.38
N VAL A 121 -7.00 5.59 5.99
CA VAL A 121 -7.38 6.17 4.70
C VAL A 121 -6.18 6.64 3.91
N THR A 122 -6.28 6.56 2.58
CA THR A 122 -5.38 7.27 1.67
C THR A 122 -6.00 8.61 1.24
N HIS A 123 -5.29 9.72 1.45
CA HIS A 123 -5.69 11.06 1.06
C HIS A 123 -5.35 11.31 -0.41
N LEU A 124 -6.33 11.75 -1.21
CA LEU A 124 -6.22 11.85 -2.66
C LEU A 124 -6.81 13.15 -3.20
N THR A 125 -6.43 13.49 -4.43
CA THR A 125 -7.01 14.59 -5.21
C THR A 125 -7.80 14.01 -6.38
N ALA A 126 -9.07 14.41 -6.52
CA ALA A 126 -9.91 13.94 -7.63
C ALA A 126 -9.32 14.40 -8.98
N GLY A 127 -9.47 13.57 -10.02
CA GLY A 127 -8.93 13.87 -11.35
C GLY A 127 -7.41 13.76 -11.50
N ARG A 128 -6.65 13.47 -10.43
CA ARG A 128 -5.19 13.26 -10.54
C ARG A 128 -4.85 11.90 -11.13
N ASN A 129 -3.79 11.88 -11.93
CA ASN A 129 -3.12 10.64 -12.29
C ASN A 129 -2.22 10.19 -11.14
N ILE A 130 -2.41 8.94 -10.69
CA ILE A 130 -1.60 8.34 -9.63
C ILE A 130 -1.10 6.96 -10.08
N GLN A 131 0.01 6.51 -9.47
CA GLN A 131 0.45 5.13 -9.62
C GLN A 131 -0.29 4.24 -8.62
N PHE A 132 -1.00 3.27 -9.15
CA PHE A 132 -1.57 2.17 -8.38
C PHE A 132 -0.51 1.09 -8.16
N ARG A 133 -0.56 0.44 -7.00
CA ARG A 133 0.28 -0.72 -6.68
C ARG A 133 -0.56 -1.82 -6.08
N TYR A 134 -0.35 -3.04 -6.56
CA TYR A 134 -1.03 -4.23 -6.09
C TYR A 134 0.03 -5.28 -5.75
N ASN A 135 0.08 -5.74 -4.50
CA ASN A 135 1.07 -6.71 -4.05
C ASN A 135 0.97 -8.01 -4.88
N LYS A 136 2.12 -8.61 -5.19
CA LYS A 136 2.22 -9.89 -5.91
C LYS A 136 2.84 -11.01 -5.07
N TRP A 137 2.30 -11.23 -3.86
CA TRP A 137 2.76 -12.31 -2.99
C TRP A 137 2.84 -13.65 -3.71
N ALA A 138 1.85 -13.97 -4.54
CA ALA A 138 1.98 -14.98 -5.58
C ALA A 138 1.52 -14.38 -6.92
N ALA A 139 2.44 -14.32 -7.89
CA ALA A 139 2.22 -13.67 -9.17
C ALA A 139 1.45 -14.56 -10.16
N HIS A 140 0.40 -14.01 -10.77
CA HIS A 140 -0.40 -14.66 -11.80
C HIS A 140 -0.82 -13.65 -12.88
N PRO A 141 -1.12 -14.10 -14.11
CA PRO A 141 -1.68 -13.24 -15.14
C PRO A 141 -3.14 -12.90 -14.85
N GLY A 142 -3.64 -11.79 -15.39
CA GLY A 142 -5.03 -11.40 -15.21
C GLY A 142 -5.34 -9.94 -15.46
N SER A 143 -6.57 -9.57 -15.08
CA SER A 143 -7.07 -8.21 -15.18
C SER A 143 -7.42 -7.64 -13.82
N TRP A 144 -7.09 -6.37 -13.59
CA TRP A 144 -7.49 -5.60 -12.42
C TRP A 144 -8.52 -4.57 -12.85
N ARG A 145 -9.75 -4.71 -12.37
CA ARG A 145 -10.82 -3.72 -12.56
C ARG A 145 -10.98 -2.91 -11.29
N THR A 146 -10.91 -1.59 -11.42
CA THR A 146 -10.99 -0.67 -10.29
C THR A 146 -12.25 0.18 -10.37
N TYR A 147 -13.06 0.10 -9.33
CA TYR A 147 -14.33 0.81 -9.16
C TYR A 147 -14.20 1.81 -8.01
N ILE A 148 -15.17 2.71 -7.91
CA ILE A 148 -15.29 3.66 -6.82
C ILE A 148 -16.74 3.74 -6.36
N THR A 149 -16.96 4.07 -5.10
CA THR A 149 -18.29 4.45 -4.60
C THR A 149 -18.84 5.72 -5.26
N LYS A 150 -20.16 5.77 -5.44
CA LYS A 150 -20.95 6.94 -5.80
C LYS A 150 -20.90 8.00 -4.69
N ASP A 151 -21.23 9.23 -5.04
CA ASP A 151 -21.20 10.37 -4.10
C ASP A 151 -22.28 10.29 -3.02
N SER A 152 -23.31 9.45 -3.24
CA SER A 152 -24.37 9.17 -2.27
C SER A 152 -24.00 8.12 -1.22
N TRP A 153 -22.83 7.49 -1.33
CA TRP A 153 -22.39 6.49 -0.35
C TRP A 153 -21.96 7.14 0.98
N SER A 154 -22.18 6.42 2.09
CA SER A 154 -21.73 6.83 3.43
C SER A 154 -20.93 5.70 4.10
N PRO A 155 -19.81 6.01 4.78
CA PRO A 155 -19.02 5.02 5.51
C PRO A 155 -19.72 4.45 6.76
N THR A 156 -20.84 5.02 7.19
CA THR A 156 -21.56 4.62 8.41
C THR A 156 -22.57 3.50 8.22
N ARG A 157 -22.67 2.93 7.00
CA ARG A 157 -23.50 1.76 6.72
C ARG A 157 -22.72 0.74 5.88
N PRO A 158 -23.14 -0.54 5.87
CA PRO A 158 -22.50 -1.55 5.03
C PRO A 158 -22.47 -1.14 3.56
N LEU A 159 -21.35 -1.43 2.89
CA LEU A 159 -21.17 -1.18 1.46
C LEU A 159 -22.00 -2.19 0.65
N ALA A 160 -22.84 -1.70 -0.26
CA ALA A 160 -23.62 -2.50 -1.19
C ALA A 160 -23.15 -2.31 -2.63
N TRP A 161 -23.48 -3.24 -3.53
CA TRP A 161 -23.15 -3.12 -4.96
C TRP A 161 -23.80 -1.90 -5.61
N SER A 162 -24.97 -1.49 -5.14
CA SER A 162 -25.65 -0.27 -5.60
C SER A 162 -24.87 1.00 -5.30
N ASP A 163 -23.91 0.94 -4.37
CA ASP A 163 -23.09 2.08 -3.97
C ASP A 163 -21.87 2.28 -4.87
N LEU A 164 -21.46 1.27 -5.64
CA LEU A 164 -20.36 1.40 -6.58
C LEU A 164 -20.86 1.95 -7.91
N GLU A 165 -20.01 2.74 -8.59
CA GLU A 165 -20.19 3.01 -10.02
C GLU A 165 -20.25 1.68 -10.78
N SER A 166 -21.18 1.55 -11.72
CA SER A 166 -21.41 0.27 -12.42
C SER A 166 -20.29 -0.10 -13.39
N THR A 167 -19.46 0.86 -13.76
CA THR A 167 -18.31 0.68 -14.65
C THR A 167 -17.02 0.93 -13.87
N PRO A 168 -15.97 0.11 -14.07
CA PRO A 168 -14.67 0.42 -13.50
C PRO A 168 -14.16 1.70 -14.17
N PHE A 169 -13.57 2.61 -13.39
CA PHE A 169 -12.94 3.81 -13.95
C PHE A 169 -11.57 3.49 -14.58
N TYR A 170 -11.01 2.31 -14.28
CA TYR A 170 -9.78 1.83 -14.89
C TYR A 170 -9.74 0.29 -14.95
N THR A 171 -9.14 -0.25 -16.00
CA THR A 171 -8.79 -1.67 -16.10
C THR A 171 -7.33 -1.83 -16.52
N ALA A 172 -6.54 -2.56 -15.74
CA ALA A 172 -5.19 -2.97 -16.10
C ALA A 172 -5.21 -4.44 -16.56
N GLN A 173 -4.59 -4.75 -17.70
CA GLN A 173 -4.37 -6.12 -18.17
C GLN A 173 -2.89 -6.43 -18.08
N ASP A 174 -2.53 -7.52 -17.37
CA ASP A 174 -1.14 -7.99 -17.22
C ASP A 174 -0.11 -6.87 -17.01
N PRO A 175 -0.32 -5.97 -16.01
CA PRO A 175 0.55 -4.82 -15.78
C PRO A 175 1.99 -5.26 -15.47
N PRO A 176 2.98 -4.38 -15.72
CA PRO A 176 4.36 -4.62 -15.30
C PRO A 176 4.45 -4.76 -13.77
N SER A 177 5.54 -5.38 -13.30
CA SER A 177 5.75 -5.63 -11.87
C SER A 177 7.20 -5.46 -11.42
N VAL A 178 7.38 -5.24 -10.11
CA VAL A 178 8.66 -5.03 -9.43
C VAL A 178 8.82 -6.07 -8.32
N GLY A 179 10.05 -6.57 -8.14
CA GLY A 179 10.39 -7.55 -7.11
C GLY A 179 10.03 -9.00 -7.47
N SER A 180 10.16 -9.91 -6.51
CA SER A 180 9.93 -11.35 -6.67
C SER A 180 8.72 -11.80 -5.84
N PRO A 181 7.93 -12.79 -6.28
CA PRO A 181 6.88 -13.38 -5.45
C PRO A 181 7.38 -13.84 -4.07
N GLY A 182 6.48 -13.87 -3.08
CA GLY A 182 6.76 -14.22 -1.69
C GLY A 182 7.24 -13.04 -0.83
N SER A 183 7.15 -11.81 -1.33
CA SER A 183 7.56 -10.60 -0.64
C SER A 183 6.42 -9.59 -0.51
N ALA A 184 6.33 -8.95 0.66
CA ALA A 184 5.39 -7.87 0.93
C ALA A 184 5.71 -6.59 0.13
N ASP A 185 6.94 -6.46 -0.36
CA ASP A 185 7.42 -5.29 -1.10
C ASP A 185 7.31 -5.44 -2.62
N SER A 186 6.89 -6.61 -3.09
CA SER A 186 6.76 -6.89 -4.52
C SER A 186 5.36 -6.58 -5.03
N TYR A 187 5.25 -5.92 -6.18
CA TYR A 187 3.96 -5.44 -6.67
C TYR A 187 3.87 -5.35 -8.19
N TYR A 188 2.65 -5.46 -8.71
CA TYR A 188 2.22 -4.92 -9.99
C TYR A 188 2.01 -3.41 -9.88
N TYR A 189 2.21 -2.68 -10.97
CA TYR A 189 1.93 -1.25 -11.00
C TYR A 189 1.36 -0.78 -12.34
N TRP A 190 0.53 0.26 -12.27
CA TRP A 190 0.02 0.99 -13.44
C TRP A 190 -0.33 2.42 -13.02
N ASN A 191 -0.43 3.32 -13.99
CA ASN A 191 -0.90 4.68 -13.74
C ASN A 191 -2.35 4.80 -14.18
N ALA A 192 -3.20 5.38 -13.33
CA ALA A 192 -4.59 5.65 -13.66
C ALA A 192 -5.02 7.01 -13.15
N THR A 193 -5.91 7.66 -13.91
CA THR A 193 -6.53 8.93 -13.52
C THR A 193 -7.72 8.63 -12.61
N LEU A 194 -7.70 9.18 -11.40
CA LEU A 194 -8.81 9.11 -10.47
C LEU A 194 -10.03 9.83 -11.05
N PRO A 195 -11.26 9.37 -10.77
CA PRO A 195 -12.47 10.08 -11.16
C PRO A 195 -12.44 11.54 -10.68
N SER A 196 -12.83 12.47 -11.56
CA SER A 196 -13.00 13.88 -11.20
C SER A 196 -14.30 14.07 -10.40
N GLY A 197 -14.44 15.21 -9.73
CA GLY A 197 -15.66 15.58 -9.00
C GLY A 197 -15.90 14.85 -7.68
N LYS A 198 -15.06 13.86 -7.31
CA LYS A 198 -15.13 13.18 -6.01
C LYS A 198 -14.68 14.10 -4.88
N SER A 199 -15.34 14.00 -3.73
CA SER A 199 -14.99 14.75 -2.52
C SER A 199 -15.31 13.95 -1.27
N GLY A 200 -14.55 14.13 -0.20
CA GLY A 200 -14.78 13.40 1.05
C GLY A 200 -14.49 11.91 0.95
N ARG A 201 -15.08 11.11 1.84
CA ARG A 201 -14.77 9.67 1.99
C ARG A 201 -15.39 8.84 0.88
N HIS A 202 -14.60 7.93 0.33
CA HIS A 202 -15.01 6.95 -0.66
C HIS A 202 -14.29 5.62 -0.43
N ILE A 203 -14.79 4.56 -1.06
CA ILE A 203 -14.05 3.29 -1.21
C ILE A 203 -13.67 3.12 -2.66
N ILE A 204 -12.39 2.84 -2.90
CA ILE A 204 -11.91 2.27 -4.16
C ILE A 204 -11.96 0.75 -4.02
N TYR A 205 -12.69 0.11 -4.93
CA TYR A 205 -12.90 -1.34 -4.93
C TYR A 205 -12.13 -1.98 -6.07
N SER A 206 -11.24 -2.92 -5.77
CA SER A 206 -10.40 -3.59 -6.76
C SER A 206 -10.81 -5.05 -6.91
N VAL A 207 -10.88 -5.51 -8.16
CA VAL A 207 -11.16 -6.90 -8.53
C VAL A 207 -10.05 -7.42 -9.43
N TRP A 208 -9.23 -8.33 -8.92
CA TRP A 208 -8.24 -9.04 -9.72
C TRP A 208 -8.81 -10.38 -10.15
N GLN A 209 -9.13 -10.50 -11.44
CA GLN A 209 -9.56 -11.73 -12.06
C GLN A 209 -8.38 -12.37 -12.78
N ARG A 210 -8.02 -13.58 -12.38
CA ARG A 210 -7.00 -14.38 -13.07
C ARG A 210 -7.47 -14.80 -14.45
N SER A 211 -6.55 -14.88 -15.40
CA SER A 211 -6.80 -15.41 -16.75
C SER A 211 -6.49 -16.91 -16.87
N ASP A 212 -5.78 -17.47 -15.90
CA ASP A 212 -5.35 -18.88 -15.81
C ASP A 212 -6.17 -19.71 -14.81
N SER A 213 -7.21 -19.13 -14.19
CA SER A 213 -8.02 -19.74 -13.13
C SER A 213 -9.36 -19.02 -12.98
N GLN A 214 -10.31 -19.63 -12.26
CA GLN A 214 -11.53 -18.95 -11.79
C GLN A 214 -11.27 -18.12 -10.51
N GLU A 215 -10.09 -18.22 -9.91
CA GLU A 215 -9.80 -17.49 -8.68
C GLU A 215 -9.80 -15.97 -8.90
N THR A 216 -10.48 -15.25 -8.01
CA THR A 216 -10.62 -13.78 -8.06
C THR A 216 -10.37 -13.18 -6.68
N PHE A 217 -9.67 -12.04 -6.64
CA PHE A 217 -9.36 -11.30 -5.42
C PHE A 217 -10.14 -10.01 -5.36
N TYR A 218 -10.53 -9.61 -4.15
CA TYR A 218 -11.39 -8.47 -3.91
C TYR A 218 -10.80 -7.61 -2.80
N ASN A 219 -10.64 -6.31 -3.02
CA ASN A 219 -10.13 -5.41 -1.99
C ASN A 219 -10.93 -4.11 -1.91
N CYS A 220 -11.14 -3.63 -0.68
CA CYS A 220 -11.57 -2.27 -0.40
C CYS A 220 -10.39 -1.43 0.07
N SER A 221 -10.18 -0.27 -0.56
CA SER A 221 -9.25 0.76 -0.10
C SER A 221 -10.05 1.99 0.30
N ASP A 222 -10.05 2.35 1.58
CA ASP A 222 -10.68 3.58 2.05
C ASP A 222 -9.83 4.80 1.64
N VAL A 223 -10.47 5.77 1.04
CA VAL A 223 -9.83 7.00 0.57
C VAL A 223 -10.63 8.22 0.98
N VAL A 224 -9.97 9.36 1.00
CA VAL A 224 -10.61 10.67 1.16
C VAL A 224 -10.13 11.62 0.07
N PHE A 225 -11.07 12.23 -0.64
CA PHE A 225 -10.79 13.22 -1.68
C PHE A 225 -10.85 14.62 -1.05
N ASP A 226 -9.71 15.05 -0.52
CA ASP A 226 -9.52 16.31 0.21
C ASP A 226 -8.33 17.14 -0.32
N GLY A 227 -7.74 16.73 -1.44
CA GLY A 227 -6.57 17.38 -2.03
C GLY A 227 -5.23 16.73 -1.66
N GLY A 228 -5.26 15.56 -1.01
CA GLY A 228 -4.06 14.76 -0.75
C GLY A 228 -3.36 14.21 -2.01
N ASN A 229 -2.15 13.72 -1.82
CA ASN A 229 -1.24 13.20 -2.85
C ASN A 229 -0.85 11.72 -2.62
N GLY A 230 -1.59 10.99 -1.79
CA GLY A 230 -1.35 9.58 -1.47
C GLY A 230 -0.94 9.35 -0.01
N GLU A 231 -1.09 10.34 0.86
CA GLU A 231 -0.76 10.24 2.28
C GLU A 231 -1.69 9.21 2.95
N VAL A 232 -1.15 8.45 3.91
CA VAL A 232 -1.95 7.50 4.68
C VAL A 232 -2.06 7.98 6.12
N THR A 233 -3.30 8.07 6.63
CA THR A 233 -3.56 8.34 8.04
C THR A 233 -4.32 7.19 8.69
N GLY A 234 -4.32 7.17 10.03
CA GLY A 234 -4.95 6.11 10.81
C GLY A 234 -4.12 4.83 10.93
N VAL A 235 -2.80 4.89 10.66
CA VAL A 235 -1.84 3.78 10.88
C VAL A 235 -0.81 4.21 11.93
N GLY A 236 -0.51 3.35 12.90
CA GLY A 236 0.52 3.53 13.93
C GLY A 236 0.04 4.11 15.26
N PRO A 237 0.92 4.17 16.29
CA PRO A 237 0.58 4.69 17.61
C PRO A 237 0.16 6.16 17.53
N GLY A 238 -1.06 6.47 17.98
CA GLY A 238 -1.64 7.81 17.84
C GLY A 238 -2.46 8.03 16.57
N GLY A 239 -2.87 6.95 15.87
CA GLY A 239 -3.80 6.96 14.75
C GLY A 239 -5.14 7.60 15.13
N GLY A 240 -5.19 8.93 15.06
CA GLY A 240 -6.34 9.75 15.43
C GLY A 240 -7.56 9.39 14.60
N GLY A 241 -8.56 8.81 15.25
CA GLY A 241 -9.93 9.00 14.80
C GLY A 241 -10.24 10.51 14.84
N PRO A 242 -10.99 11.05 13.87
CA PRO A 242 -11.47 12.42 13.99
C PRO A 242 -12.35 12.50 15.23
N SER A 243 -11.95 13.33 16.20
CA SER A 243 -12.91 13.90 17.15
C SER A 243 -14.00 14.62 16.33
N PRO A 244 -15.29 14.51 16.66
CA PRO A 244 -16.33 15.21 15.91
C PRO A 244 -16.11 16.72 16.04
N THR A 245 -15.56 17.34 14.99
CA THR A 245 -15.54 18.80 14.86
C THR A 245 -16.99 19.25 14.67
N PRO A 246 -17.55 20.13 15.54
CA PRO A 246 -18.88 20.69 15.32
C PRO A 246 -18.89 21.42 13.97
N THR A 247 -19.98 21.24 13.23
CA THR A 247 -20.25 21.89 11.95
C THR A 247 -19.95 23.40 12.05
N PRO A 248 -18.98 23.96 11.30
CA PRO A 248 -18.77 25.39 11.29
C PRO A 248 -19.95 26.06 10.59
N THR A 249 -20.61 26.97 11.31
CA THR A 249 -21.53 27.95 10.74
C THR A 249 -20.76 28.80 9.72
N PRO A 250 -21.30 29.08 8.52
CA PRO A 250 -20.56 29.79 7.48
C PRO A 250 -20.12 31.18 7.97
N THR A 251 -18.81 31.37 8.09
CA THR A 251 -18.17 32.66 8.38
C THR A 251 -17.41 33.10 7.12
N PRO A 252 -17.48 34.37 6.71
CA PRO A 252 -16.99 34.83 5.41
C PRO A 252 -15.49 34.59 5.21
N THR A 253 -15.15 34.20 3.97
CA THR A 253 -13.81 33.89 3.45
C THR A 253 -12.79 35.00 3.74
N PRO A 254 -11.66 34.72 4.43
CA PRO A 254 -10.55 35.67 4.49
C PRO A 254 -9.70 35.61 3.21
N THR A 255 -9.30 36.78 2.73
CA THR A 255 -8.38 36.99 1.60
C THR A 255 -7.01 36.40 1.92
N VAL A 256 -6.47 35.58 1.00
CA VAL A 256 -5.16 34.91 1.14
C VAL A 256 -4.03 35.89 0.81
N THR A 257 -3.10 36.09 1.75
CA THR A 257 -1.81 36.78 1.53
C THR A 257 -0.73 35.72 1.25
N PRO A 258 0.12 35.85 0.20
CA PRO A 258 1.13 34.85 -0.13
C PRO A 258 2.26 34.75 0.91
N THR A 259 2.60 33.53 1.32
CA THR A 259 3.73 33.20 2.20
C THR A 259 5.04 33.14 1.39
N PRO A 260 6.19 33.66 1.89
CA PRO A 260 7.43 33.74 1.13
C PRO A 260 8.10 32.38 0.88
N THR A 261 8.58 32.16 -0.34
CA THR A 261 9.43 31.03 -0.74
C THR A 261 10.87 31.26 -0.23
N PRO A 262 11.49 30.33 0.51
CA PRO A 262 12.88 30.47 0.96
C PRO A 262 13.88 30.33 -0.20
N THR A 263 14.95 31.13 -0.15
CA THR A 263 16.06 31.17 -1.13
C THR A 263 16.95 29.92 -1.01
N PRO A 264 17.38 29.28 -2.11
CA PRO A 264 18.24 28.09 -2.07
C PRO A 264 19.65 28.38 -1.53
N THR A 265 20.15 27.52 -0.63
CA THR A 265 21.55 27.54 -0.16
C THR A 265 22.40 26.62 -1.04
N SER A 266 23.44 27.15 -1.69
CA SER A 266 24.41 26.38 -2.49
C SER A 266 25.43 25.66 -1.61
N GLY A 267 25.54 24.35 -1.75
CA GLY A 267 26.57 23.53 -1.09
C GLY A 267 27.76 23.20 -2.01
N PRO A 268 28.85 22.62 -1.46
CA PRO A 268 29.99 22.13 -2.24
C PRO A 268 29.53 21.09 -3.29
N GLY A 269 30.07 21.19 -4.51
CA GLY A 269 29.72 20.30 -5.63
C GLY A 269 28.51 20.73 -6.46
N GLY A 270 28.04 21.98 -6.30
CA GLY A 270 26.92 22.50 -7.09
C GLY A 270 25.54 21.98 -6.67
N CYS A 271 25.45 21.16 -5.62
CA CYS A 271 24.17 20.70 -5.11
C CYS A 271 23.49 21.76 -4.21
N SER A 272 22.18 21.92 -4.34
CA SER A 272 21.35 22.68 -3.40
C SER A 272 20.08 21.92 -3.07
N ALA A 273 19.54 22.12 -1.87
CA ALA A 273 18.26 21.55 -1.46
C ALA A 273 17.30 22.63 -0.97
N THR A 274 16.03 22.55 -1.37
CA THR A 274 14.97 23.46 -0.93
C THR A 274 13.83 22.70 -0.29
N PHE A 275 13.41 23.15 0.89
CA PHE A 275 12.27 22.59 1.61
C PHE A 275 10.99 23.31 1.24
N LYS A 276 9.92 22.54 1.10
CA LYS A 276 8.56 23.04 1.02
C LYS A 276 7.65 22.14 1.87
N ALA A 277 7.01 22.71 2.88
CA ALA A 277 5.84 22.07 3.48
C ALA A 277 4.73 22.06 2.43
N THR A 278 4.34 20.87 1.97
CA THR A 278 3.32 20.70 0.92
C THR A 278 1.92 20.57 1.51
N SER A 279 1.83 20.09 2.75
CA SER A 279 0.59 20.03 3.53
C SER A 279 0.88 20.09 5.02
N THR A 280 -0.02 20.68 5.79
CA THR A 280 0.05 20.76 7.26
C THR A 280 -1.30 20.40 7.87
N TRP A 281 -1.27 19.68 8.99
CA TRP A 281 -2.47 19.32 9.75
C TRP A 281 -2.18 19.42 11.24
N SER A 282 -3.22 19.29 12.07
CA SER A 282 -3.04 19.28 13.52
C SER A 282 -2.13 18.12 13.93
N GLY A 283 -0.94 18.44 14.44
CA GLY A 283 0.04 17.47 14.92
C GLY A 283 0.95 16.85 13.85
N GLY A 284 0.92 17.29 12.59
CA GLY A 284 1.84 16.79 11.57
C GLY A 284 1.89 17.59 10.27
N TYR A 285 2.83 17.23 9.40
CA TYR A 285 2.98 17.84 8.09
C TYR A 285 3.63 16.89 7.09
N GLN A 286 3.39 17.16 5.80
CA GLN A 286 4.13 16.60 4.70
C GLN A 286 5.06 17.66 4.12
N ALA A 287 6.29 17.25 3.82
CA ALA A 287 7.27 18.08 3.16
C ALA A 287 7.82 17.41 1.91
N GLU A 288 8.08 18.22 0.90
CA GLU A 288 8.90 17.88 -0.24
C GLU A 288 10.22 18.64 -0.16
N VAL A 289 11.31 17.94 -0.49
CA VAL A 289 12.64 18.53 -0.64
C VAL A 289 13.07 18.36 -2.09
N THR A 290 13.34 19.47 -2.76
CA THR A 290 13.90 19.48 -4.11
C THR A 290 15.41 19.55 -4.03
N VAL A 291 16.08 18.56 -4.61
CA VAL A 291 17.53 18.53 -4.77
C VAL A 291 17.87 18.94 -6.19
N LYS A 292 18.71 19.95 -6.35
CA LYS A 292 19.09 20.53 -7.63
C LYS A 292 20.59 20.44 -7.85
N ASN A 293 20.96 20.04 -9.06
CA ASN A 293 22.32 20.19 -9.57
C ASN A 293 22.46 21.55 -10.27
N ASN A 294 23.18 22.48 -9.66
CA ASN A 294 23.46 23.80 -10.21
C ASN A 294 24.72 23.82 -11.10
N GLY A 295 25.44 22.71 -11.21
CA GLY A 295 26.57 22.55 -12.12
C GLY A 295 26.15 22.08 -13.52
N THR A 296 27.13 21.91 -14.40
CA THR A 296 26.97 21.42 -15.77
C THR A 296 27.26 19.91 -15.92
N SER A 297 28.08 19.34 -15.03
CA SER A 297 28.34 17.90 -14.95
C SER A 297 27.29 17.18 -14.11
N ALA A 298 27.00 15.91 -14.41
CA ALA A 298 26.03 15.13 -13.64
C ALA A 298 26.55 14.83 -12.22
N LEU A 299 25.67 14.96 -11.22
CA LEU A 299 25.92 14.42 -9.88
C LEU A 299 25.76 12.90 -9.91
N ASN A 300 26.59 12.18 -9.15
CA ASN A 300 26.52 10.72 -9.01
C ASN A 300 26.27 10.32 -7.55
N GLY A 301 25.34 11.02 -6.92
CA GLY A 301 24.99 10.90 -5.52
C GLY A 301 24.67 12.26 -4.96
N TRP A 302 23.75 12.29 -4.00
CA TRP A 302 23.45 13.50 -3.25
C TRP A 302 23.08 13.13 -1.83
N THR A 303 23.45 14.02 -0.91
CA THR A 303 23.13 13.92 0.50
C THR A 303 22.61 15.27 0.96
N THR A 304 21.42 15.30 1.55
CA THR A 304 20.87 16.49 2.20
C THR A 304 20.92 16.34 3.70
N ALA A 305 21.12 17.44 4.43
CA ALA A 305 21.08 17.43 5.88
C ALA A 305 20.43 18.69 6.45
N TRP A 306 19.66 18.52 7.53
CA TRP A 306 19.02 19.59 8.29
C TRP A 306 18.70 19.15 9.72
N THR A 307 18.27 20.10 10.55
CA THR A 307 17.79 19.84 11.91
C THR A 307 16.27 19.96 11.96
N LEU A 308 15.61 18.95 12.52
CA LEU A 308 14.17 18.97 12.77
C LEU A 308 13.83 19.96 13.90
N PRO A 309 12.72 20.72 13.78
CA PRO A 309 12.20 21.53 14.89
C PRO A 309 11.92 20.67 16.13
N SER A 310 12.05 21.26 17.32
CA SER A 310 11.71 20.57 18.57
C SER A 310 10.26 20.07 18.53
N GLY A 311 10.03 18.84 19.01
CA GLY A 311 8.72 18.19 18.98
C GLY A 311 8.31 17.65 17.61
N THR A 312 9.21 17.61 16.63
CA THR A 312 8.95 16.95 15.32
C THR A 312 9.68 15.62 15.19
N THR A 313 9.12 14.70 14.41
CA THR A 313 9.72 13.38 14.14
C THR A 313 9.29 12.92 12.76
N ILE A 314 10.22 12.42 11.94
CA ILE A 314 9.87 11.84 10.63
C ILE A 314 9.22 10.46 10.85
N ASN A 315 7.99 10.31 10.34
CA ASN A 315 7.21 9.08 10.44
C ASN A 315 7.42 8.17 9.23
N SER A 316 7.55 8.76 8.04
CA SER A 316 7.81 8.04 6.79
C SER A 316 8.55 8.94 5.80
N LEU A 317 9.42 8.36 4.97
CA LEU A 317 10.16 9.05 3.92
C LEU A 317 10.21 8.18 2.66
N TRP A 318 10.08 8.79 1.49
CA TRP A 318 10.19 8.12 0.19
C TRP A 318 11.17 8.83 -0.73
N ASN A 319 11.62 8.15 -1.79
CA ASN A 319 12.62 8.65 -2.75
C ASN A 319 13.98 9.02 -2.11
N GLY A 320 14.30 8.46 -0.94
CA GLY A 320 15.58 8.61 -0.28
C GLY A 320 15.73 7.63 0.89
N VAL A 321 16.94 7.56 1.44
CA VAL A 321 17.28 6.77 2.62
C VAL A 321 17.79 7.72 3.69
N HIS A 322 17.19 7.71 4.88
CA HIS A 322 17.51 8.67 5.93
C HIS A 322 18.18 8.03 7.14
N THR A 323 19.00 8.83 7.82
CA THR A 323 19.55 8.52 9.14
C THR A 323 19.20 9.65 10.11
N VAL A 324 18.91 9.30 11.35
CA VAL A 324 18.56 10.24 12.42
C VAL A 324 19.64 10.18 13.51
N SER A 325 20.15 11.35 13.93
CA SER A 325 21.04 11.48 15.09
C SER A 325 20.57 12.66 15.94
N GLY A 326 19.90 12.37 17.06
CA GLY A 326 19.17 13.39 17.81
C GLY A 326 18.07 14.02 16.95
N SER A 327 18.11 15.34 16.78
CA SER A 327 17.24 16.09 15.85
C SER A 327 17.85 16.27 14.45
N GLY A 328 19.08 15.81 14.22
CA GLY A 328 19.76 15.90 12.94
C GLY A 328 19.26 14.82 11.97
N ILE A 329 18.80 15.25 10.80
CA ILE A 329 18.38 14.38 9.70
C ILE A 329 19.40 14.47 8.57
N THR A 330 19.77 13.32 8.04
CA THR A 330 20.52 13.20 6.79
C THR A 330 19.75 12.30 5.85
N VAL A 331 19.54 12.71 4.60
CA VAL A 331 18.88 11.91 3.56
C VAL A 331 19.81 11.75 2.37
N LYS A 332 20.09 10.51 1.99
CA LYS A 332 20.81 10.14 0.77
C LYS A 332 19.84 9.71 -0.32
N ASN A 333 20.30 9.81 -1.56
CA ASN A 333 19.57 9.32 -2.73
C ASN A 333 19.14 7.85 -2.60
N ALA A 334 18.03 7.49 -3.24
CA ALA A 334 17.75 6.12 -3.61
C ALA A 334 18.56 5.77 -4.89
N ASP A 335 18.69 4.48 -5.21
CA ASP A 335 19.52 4.06 -6.35
C ASP A 335 19.03 4.65 -7.69
N TYR A 336 17.71 4.69 -7.91
CA TYR A 336 17.13 5.16 -9.16
C TYR A 336 17.17 6.68 -9.36
N ASN A 337 17.35 7.47 -8.29
CA ASN A 337 17.41 8.93 -8.37
C ASN A 337 18.77 9.51 -7.95
N ARG A 338 19.80 8.65 -7.95
CA ARG A 338 21.20 8.99 -7.64
C ARG A 338 21.79 10.01 -8.58
N THR A 339 21.54 9.85 -9.88
CA THR A 339 22.17 10.66 -10.93
C THR A 339 21.29 11.85 -11.29
N ILE A 340 21.85 13.07 -11.19
CA ILE A 340 21.16 14.30 -11.58
C ILE A 340 22.01 15.00 -12.63
N ALA A 341 21.51 15.08 -13.87
CA ALA A 341 22.19 15.81 -14.95
C ALA A 341 22.45 17.29 -14.57
N GLY A 342 23.41 17.94 -15.25
CA GLY A 342 23.67 19.37 -15.05
C GLY A 342 22.39 20.20 -15.22
N GLY A 343 22.11 21.10 -14.28
CA GLY A 343 20.87 21.88 -14.24
C GLY A 343 19.61 21.11 -13.82
N GLY A 344 19.70 19.79 -13.65
CA GLY A 344 18.58 18.90 -13.33
C GLY A 344 18.14 18.96 -11.87
N THR A 345 17.00 18.32 -11.59
CA THR A 345 16.44 18.20 -10.23
C THR A 345 15.91 16.79 -9.96
N THR A 346 15.80 16.45 -8.68
CA THR A 346 15.02 15.32 -8.17
C THR A 346 14.32 15.75 -6.89
N THR A 347 13.34 14.98 -6.44
CA THR A 347 12.63 15.25 -5.18
C THR A 347 12.57 14.03 -4.30
N PHE A 348 12.57 14.28 -2.99
CA PHE A 348 12.13 13.32 -2.00
C PHE A 348 11.12 13.96 -1.06
N GLY A 349 10.32 13.14 -0.41
CA GLY A 349 9.29 13.63 0.49
C GLY A 349 9.23 12.83 1.77
N TYR A 350 8.66 13.46 2.79
CA TYR A 350 8.47 12.83 4.09
C TYR A 350 7.23 13.36 4.80
N VAL A 351 6.66 12.52 5.65
CA VAL A 351 5.65 12.88 6.64
C VAL A 351 6.32 12.96 7.99
N ALA A 352 6.05 14.02 8.74
CA ALA A 352 6.55 14.21 10.09
C ALA A 352 5.41 14.58 11.05
N SER A 353 5.53 14.13 12.30
CA SER A 353 4.75 14.64 13.42
C SER A 353 5.26 16.03 13.83
N GLY A 354 4.39 16.87 14.39
CA GLY A 354 4.67 18.23 14.86
C GLY A 354 4.36 19.34 13.83
N THR A 355 4.87 20.55 14.07
CA THR A 355 4.64 21.72 13.20
C THR A 355 5.84 21.94 12.29
N PRO A 356 5.67 22.17 10.97
CA PRO A 356 6.80 22.42 10.09
C PRO A 356 7.47 23.74 10.46
N GLY A 357 8.80 23.70 10.59
CA GLY A 357 9.61 24.90 10.60
C GLY A 357 10.00 25.35 9.19
N THR A 358 10.93 26.30 9.12
CA THR A 358 11.63 26.69 7.90
C THR A 358 13.09 26.23 7.99
N PRO A 359 13.38 24.91 7.85
CA PRO A 359 14.73 24.41 8.01
C PRO A 359 15.66 24.94 6.92
N THR A 360 16.89 25.25 7.31
CA THR A 360 17.98 25.47 6.34
C THR A 360 18.58 24.12 5.98
N LEU A 361 18.47 23.73 4.71
CA LEU A 361 19.02 22.47 4.21
C LEU A 361 20.42 22.70 3.63
N THR A 362 21.31 21.76 3.89
CA THR A 362 22.56 21.62 3.13
C THR A 362 22.40 20.51 2.09
N CYS A 363 23.15 20.58 0.99
CA CYS A 363 23.30 19.47 0.06
C CYS A 363 24.77 19.29 -0.33
N THR A 364 25.23 18.04 -0.40
CA THR A 364 26.55 17.66 -0.92
C THR A 364 26.42 16.55 -1.95
N SER A 365 27.33 16.53 -2.93
CA SER A 365 27.58 15.41 -3.84
C SER A 365 28.95 14.81 -3.53
N PRO A 366 29.12 13.48 -3.64
CA PRO A 366 30.44 12.85 -3.65
C PRO A 366 31.33 13.34 -4.78
#